data_AF-A0A3M2Y4P6-F1
#
_entry.id   AF-A0A3M2Y4P6-F1
#
_cell.length_a   1.000
_cell.length_b   1.000
_cell.length_c   1.000
_cell.angle_alpha   90.00
_cell.angle_beta   90.00
_cell.angle_gamma   90.00
#
_symmetry.space_group_name_H-M   'P 1'
#
loop_
_entity.id
_entity.type
_entity.pdbx_description
1 polymer ?
#
loop_
_entity_poly.entity_id
_entity_poly.type
_entity_poly.pdbx_seq_one_letter_code
_entity_poly.pdbx_strand_id
1 'polypeptide(L)' 'VGRDRLLDLGVSGNVEFVQADAEKLPFPDNHFDCVTIAFGLRNVTHKEDALRSMLRVLKPGGRLLVLEFS' A
#
# COMPACT_ATOMS: atom_id res chain seq x y z
N VAL A 1 -4.44 14.17 8.67
CA VAL A 1 -4.46 13.43 9.96
C VAL A 1 -3.34 12.40 10.06
N GLY A 2 -3.34 11.31 9.28
CA GLY A 2 -2.30 10.26 9.40
C GLY A 2 -0.88 10.77 9.09
N ARG A 3 -0.71 11.46 7.95
CA ARG A 3 0.54 12.13 7.55
C ARG A 3 1.03 13.10 8.63
N ASP A 4 0.18 14.05 9.01
CA ASP A 4 0.56 15.14 9.90
C ASP A 4 1.02 14.60 11.27
N ARG A 5 0.34 13.57 11.80
CA ARG A 5 0.75 12.88 13.03
C ARG A 5 2.14 12.25 12.93
N LEU A 6 2.51 11.67 11.78
CA LEU A 6 3.82 11.07 11.60
C LEU A 6 4.92 12.14 11.48
N LEU A 7 4.60 13.27 10.83
CA LEU A 7 5.50 14.43 10.78
C LEU A 7 5.74 15.03 12.17
N ASP A 8 4.69 15.17 12.99
CA ASP A 8 4.79 15.66 14.38
C ASP A 8 5.65 14.75 15.25
N LEU A 9 5.69 13.44 14.96
CA LEU A 9 6.56 12.46 15.61
C LEU A 9 8.00 12.46 15.06
N GLY A 10 8.33 13.35 14.12
CA GLY A 10 9.64 13.45 13.51
C GLY A 10 9.92 12.38 12.44
N VAL A 11 8.92 11.60 12.03
CA VAL A 11 9.07 10.61 10.96
C VAL A 11 9.15 11.35 9.62
N SER A 12 10.37 11.65 9.22
CA SER A 12 10.71 12.36 7.98
C SER A 12 12.05 11.82 7.45
N GLY A 13 12.22 11.80 6.12
CA GLY A 13 13.46 11.33 5.48
C GLY A 13 13.23 10.21 4.48
N ASN A 14 13.08 8.97 4.95
CA ASN A 14 12.91 7.77 4.11
C ASN A 14 11.45 7.31 3.97
N VAL A 15 10.50 8.16 4.38
CA VAL A 15 9.06 7.89 4.32
C VAL A 15 8.40 8.97 3.48
N GLU A 16 7.72 8.53 2.43
CA GLU A 16 6.87 9.38 1.60
C GLU A 16 5.40 9.04 1.82
N PHE A 17 4.55 10.06 1.74
CA PHE A 17 3.12 9.93 1.93
C PHE A 17 2.39 10.22 0.62
N VAL A 18 1.53 9.30 0.21
CA VAL A 18 0.66 9.48 -0.95
C VAL A 18 -0.80 9.27 -0.54
N GLN A 19 -1.69 10.07 -1.12
CA GLN A 19 -3.12 9.76 -1.12
C GLN A 19 -3.42 9.01 -2.42
N ALA A 20 -3.79 7.74 -2.30
CA ALA A 20 -4.02 6.87 -3.44
C ALA A 20 -5.23 5.97 -3.21
N ASP A 21 -5.87 5.58 -4.31
CA ASP A 21 -6.85 4.49 -4.34
C ASP A 21 -6.10 3.16 -4.44
N ALA A 22 -6.37 2.23 -3.52
CA ALA A 22 -5.74 0.92 -3.51
C ALA A 22 -6.10 0.09 -4.75
N GLU A 23 -7.28 0.31 -5.35
CA GLU A 23 -7.68 -0.35 -6.60
C GLU A 23 -6.83 0.14 -7.78
N LYS A 24 -6.24 1.35 -7.69
CA LYS A 24 -5.53 2.03 -8.78
C LYS A 24 -4.28 2.76 -8.28
N LEU A 25 -3.32 2.00 -7.76
CA LEU A 25 -2.08 2.55 -7.22
C LEU A 25 -1.31 3.37 -8.28
N PRO A 26 -0.95 4.64 -8.01
CA PRO A 26 -0.31 5.54 -8.98
C PRO A 26 1.20 5.31 -9.09
N PHE A 27 1.63 4.06 -9.11
CA PHE A 27 3.02 3.66 -9.18
C PHE A 27 3.32 2.84 -10.43
N PRO A 28 4.55 2.85 -10.93
CA PRO A 28 4.96 1.99 -12.04
C PRO A 28 4.83 0.51 -11.72
N ASP A 29 4.76 -0.30 -12.76
CA ASP A 29 4.83 -1.75 -12.66
C ASP A 29 6.22 -2.16 -12.14
N ASN A 30 6.28 -3.27 -11.40
CA ASN A 30 7.53 -3.86 -10.92
C ASN A 30 8.43 -2.87 -10.14
N HIS A 31 7.84 -2.06 -9.27
CA HIS A 31 8.53 -0.96 -8.60
C HIS A 31 8.96 -1.30 -7.16
N PHE A 32 8.09 -1.94 -6.39
CA PHE A 32 8.33 -2.24 -4.97
C PHE A 32 8.78 -3.68 -4.76
N ASP A 33 9.69 -3.88 -3.80
CA ASP A 33 10.10 -5.22 -3.34
C ASP A 33 9.05 -5.85 -2.43
N CYS A 34 8.30 -5.03 -1.69
CA CYS A 34 7.31 -5.45 -0.72
C CYS A 34 6.12 -4.48 -0.67
N VAL A 35 4.91 -5.04 -0.54
CA VAL A 35 3.67 -4.30 -0.27
C VAL A 35 3.02 -4.93 0.95
N THR A 36 2.57 -4.10 1.88
CA THR A 36 1.89 -4.56 3.09
C THR A 36 0.57 -3.84 3.27
N ILE A 37 -0.47 -4.57 3.64
CA ILE A 37 -1.76 -4.00 4.05
C ILE A 37 -2.25 -4.69 5.31
N ALA A 38 -2.55 -3.89 6.34
CA ALA A 38 -3.02 -4.38 7.64
C ALA A 38 -4.38 -3.77 7.94
N PHE A 39 -5.40 -4.61 8.04
CA PHE A 39 -6.80 -4.25 8.35
C PHE A 39 -7.44 -3.22 7.40
N GLY A 40 -6.80 -2.97 6.25
CA GLY A 40 -7.24 -2.00 5.24
C GLY A 40 -7.99 -2.65 4.08
N LEU A 41 -7.73 -3.93 3.79
CA LEU A 41 -8.28 -4.59 2.60
C LEU A 41 -9.80 -4.73 2.68
N ARG A 42 -10.34 -4.92 3.90
CA ARG A 42 -11.79 -4.93 4.13
C ARG A 42 -12.51 -3.62 3.79
N ASN A 43 -11.79 -2.50 3.73
CA ASN A 43 -12.35 -1.17 3.43
C ASN A 43 -12.35 -0.86 1.93
N VAL A 44 -11.77 -1.75 1.11
CA VAL A 44 -11.76 -1.62 -0.35
C VAL A 44 -13.06 -2.22 -0.91
N THR A 45 -13.70 -1.52 -1.84
CA THR A 45 -14.95 -1.97 -2.47
C THR A 45 -14.71 -3.21 -3.33
N HIS A 46 -13.72 -3.16 -4.23
CA HIS A 46 -13.35 -4.27 -5.11
C HIS A 46 -11.98 -4.82 -4.69
N LYS A 47 -11.99 -5.76 -3.74
CA LYS A 47 -10.76 -6.36 -3.19
C LYS A 47 -9.86 -6.98 -4.26
N GLU A 48 -10.45 -7.61 -5.28
CA GLU A 48 -9.67 -8.19 -6.38
C GLU A 48 -8.89 -7.14 -7.17
N ASP A 49 -9.50 -5.97 -7.43
CA ASP A 49 -8.84 -4.89 -8.15
C ASP A 49 -7.68 -4.31 -7.34
N ALA A 50 -7.85 -4.16 -6.03
CA ALA A 50 -6.74 -3.78 -5.16
C ALA A 50 -5.62 -4.82 -5.14
N LEU A 51 -5.94 -6.12 -5.05
CA LEU A 51 -4.92 -7.17 -5.10
C LEU A 51 -4.18 -7.19 -6.45
N ARG A 52 -4.88 -6.98 -7.58
CA ARG A 52 -4.26 -6.83 -8.90
C ARG A 52 -3.35 -5.59 -8.95
N SER A 53 -3.82 -4.47 -8.42
CA SER A 53 -3.06 -3.22 -8.34
C SER A 53 -1.77 -3.39 -7.52
N MET A 54 -1.86 -4.04 -6.36
CA MET A 54 -0.72 -4.35 -5.50
C MET A 54 0.26 -5.32 -6.16
N LEU A 55 -0.25 -6.36 -6.84
CA LEU A 55 0.59 -7.31 -7.58
C LEU A 55 1.33 -6.63 -8.73
N ARG A 56 0.67 -5.75 -9.49
CA ARG A 56 1.26 -5.03 -10.62
C ARG A 56 2.47 -4.19 -10.20
N VAL A 57 2.38 -3.51 -9.07
CA VAL A 57 3.46 -2.64 -8.58
C VAL A 57 4.60 -3.41 -7.90
N LEU A 58 4.43 -4.70 -7.62
CA LEU A 58 5.49 -5.56 -7.08
C LEU A 58 6.45 -6.00 -8.18
N LYS A 59 7.76 -5.96 -7.89
CA LYS A 59 8.79 -6.60 -8.73
C LYS A 59 8.53 -8.10 -8.86
N PRO A 60 9.03 -8.78 -9.91
CA PRO A 60 9.02 -10.23 -9.96
C PRO A 60 9.74 -10.81 -8.74
N GLY A 61 9.06 -11.69 -7.99
CA GLY A 61 9.57 -12.24 -6.72
C GLY A 61 9.34 -11.36 -5.49
N GLY A 62 8.76 -10.17 -5.65
CA GLY A 62 8.32 -9.31 -4.56
C GLY A 62 7.18 -9.94 -3.75
N ARG A 63 6.96 -9.43 -2.54
CA ARG A 63 6.01 -10.03 -1.58
C ARG A 63 4.86 -9.08 -1.23
N LEU A 64 3.65 -9.63 -1.25
CA LEU A 64 2.46 -9.02 -0.66
C LEU A 64 2.18 -9.67 0.70
N LEU A 65 2.11 -8.88 1.76
CA LEU A 65 1.70 -9.33 3.09
C LEU A 65 0.35 -8.71 3.46
N VAL A 66 -0.65 -9.56 3.66
CA VAL A 66 -2.01 -9.17 4.06
C VAL A 66 -2.27 -9.63 5.48
N LEU A 67 -2.58 -8.67 6.35
CA LEU A 67 -3.05 -8.94 7.71
C LEU A 67 -4.52 -8.55 7.82
N GLU A 68 -5.41 -9.53 7.97
CA GLU A 68 -6.86 -9.34 8.09
C GLU A 68 -7.49 -10.46 8.95
N PHE A 69 -8.77 -10.30 9.32
CA PHE A 69 -9.55 -11.34 10.00
C PHE A 69 -10.13 -12.37 9.02
N SER A 70 -10.38 -13.58 9.53
CA SER A 70 -11.03 -14.69 8.82
C SER A 70 -12.55 -14.58 8.84
#